data_AF-A0A845LPT8-F1
#
_entry.id   AF-A0A845LPT8-F1
#
_cell.length_a   1.000
_cell.length_b   1.000
_cell.length_c   1.000
_cell.angle_alpha   90.00
_cell.angle_beta   90.00
_cell.angle_gamma   90.00
#
_symmetry.space_group_name_H-M   'P 1'
#
loop_
_entity.id
_entity.type
_entity.pdbx_description
1 polymer ?
#
loop_
_entity_poly.entity_id
_entity_poly.type
_entity_poly.pdbx_seq_one_letter_code
_entity_poly.pdbx_strand_id
1 'polypeptide(L)'
;MQFKTIDFKTKAVLGTVIAGLMLSSGAMAFAASDSTSTDTKASTTVAAAHVQKSDGMPGMGYGRGGHEADMGLFGPNAKASLDALVSNEIISQSTADKITSFIEAQRTERQSELEKFKNMTADERKAYFEEKNNNGEKPDSILEQLVSEGILTQAQVDKIKDSNEQAMLDKQKEQLQALVDKGTLTSGDVDKIIEYMSAQREEREAEMDKIKNMSEDERKAYFEDKRSSSEKPVGMLEQMVEDDILTQEKADAVKSVFGNVGRAHEDF
;
A
#
# COMPACT_ATOMS: atom_id res chain seq x y z
N MET A 1 -53.99 12.55 -27.66
CA MET A 1 -52.75 11.91 -27.18
C MET A 1 -51.65 12.24 -28.19
N GLN A 2 -50.79 13.19 -27.85
CA GLN A 2 -49.68 13.62 -28.71
C GLN A 2 -48.40 12.94 -28.20
N PHE A 3 -47.82 12.08 -29.04
CA PHE A 3 -46.52 11.48 -28.77
C PHE A 3 -45.43 12.50 -29.10
N LYS A 4 -44.63 12.89 -28.11
CA LYS A 4 -43.39 13.63 -28.33
C LYS A 4 -42.29 12.63 -28.68
N THR A 5 -41.79 12.75 -29.91
CA THR A 5 -40.52 12.18 -30.37
C THR A 5 -39.37 12.81 -29.59
N ILE A 6 -38.50 11.97 -29.03
CA ILE A 6 -37.24 12.39 -28.39
C ILE A 6 -36.16 12.30 -29.47
N ASP A 7 -35.62 13.46 -29.87
CA ASP A 7 -34.48 13.57 -30.77
C ASP A 7 -33.19 13.09 -30.07
N PHE A 8 -32.60 12.00 -30.58
CA PHE A 8 -31.23 11.62 -30.26
C PHE A 8 -30.26 12.52 -31.03
N LYS A 9 -29.71 13.53 -30.36
CA LYS A 9 -28.54 14.26 -30.88
C LYS A 9 -27.28 13.39 -30.70
N THR A 10 -26.97 12.65 -31.74
CA THR A 10 -25.67 12.04 -32.03
C THR A 10 -24.57 13.10 -31.96
N LYS A 11 -23.73 13.05 -30.92
CA LYS A 11 -22.42 13.71 -30.93
C LYS A 11 -21.38 12.69 -31.32
N ALA A 12 -20.91 12.82 -32.54
CA ALA A 12 -19.83 12.05 -33.12
C ALA A 12 -18.50 12.81 -32.98
N VAL A 13 -17.43 12.06 -32.73
CA VAL A 13 -16.02 12.31 -33.12
C VAL A 13 -15.25 13.43 -32.41
N LEU A 14 -14.21 13.05 -31.66
CA LEU A 14 -12.83 13.26 -32.09
C LEU A 14 -11.90 12.31 -31.32
N GLY A 15 -11.60 11.16 -31.94
CA GLY A 15 -10.55 10.26 -31.47
C GLY A 15 -9.19 10.79 -31.89
N THR A 16 -8.33 11.08 -30.93
CA THR A 16 -6.94 11.42 -31.18
C THR A 16 -6.18 10.13 -31.45
N VAL A 17 -5.99 9.81 -32.74
CA VAL A 17 -5.07 8.77 -33.19
C VAL A 17 -3.65 9.30 -32.93
N ILE A 18 -3.00 8.82 -31.87
CA ILE A 18 -1.55 8.96 -31.73
C ILE A 18 -0.92 7.90 -32.62
N ALA A 19 -0.69 8.30 -33.87
CA ALA A 19 0.07 7.54 -34.84
C ALA A 19 1.51 7.36 -34.36
N GLY A 20 2.01 6.13 -34.47
CA GLY A 20 3.32 5.72 -33.99
C GLY A 20 4.48 6.48 -34.63
N LEU A 21 5.48 6.75 -33.81
CA LEU A 21 6.82 7.09 -34.26
C LEU A 21 7.71 5.86 -34.02
N MET A 22 7.67 4.96 -35.00
CA MET A 22 8.70 3.95 -35.24
C MET A 22 9.95 4.66 -35.74
N LEU A 23 11.08 4.47 -35.05
CA LEU A 23 12.49 4.64 -35.45
C LEU A 23 13.28 4.43 -34.13
N SER A 24 14.30 3.60 -33.99
CA SER A 24 15.14 2.86 -34.93
C SER A 24 15.93 1.84 -34.11
N SER A 25 16.05 0.63 -34.62
CA SER A 25 16.92 -0.46 -34.16
C SER A 25 18.36 -0.01 -33.87
N GLY A 26 18.81 -0.23 -32.64
CA GLY A 26 20.22 -0.20 -32.25
C GLY A 26 20.57 -1.48 -31.49
N ALA A 27 21.29 -2.39 -32.16
CA ALA A 27 21.78 -3.63 -31.59
C ALA A 27 22.82 -3.35 -30.48
N MET A 28 22.57 -3.82 -29.26
CA MET A 28 23.61 -3.93 -28.22
C MET A 28 24.14 -5.36 -28.24
N ALA A 29 25.38 -5.50 -28.70
CA ALA A 29 26.11 -6.75 -28.67
C ALA A 29 26.51 -7.11 -27.23
N PHE A 30 26.28 -8.37 -26.84
CA PHE A 30 26.85 -8.96 -25.64
C PHE A 30 28.35 -9.15 -25.83
N ALA A 31 29.16 -8.47 -25.02
CA ALA A 31 30.57 -8.82 -24.82
C ALA A 31 30.68 -9.63 -23.52
N ALA A 32 30.85 -10.94 -23.67
CA ALA A 32 31.33 -11.79 -22.59
C ALA A 32 32.81 -11.51 -22.36
N SER A 33 33.18 -11.23 -21.12
CA SER A 33 34.57 -11.25 -20.65
C SER A 33 34.57 -11.95 -19.30
N ASP A 34 34.69 -13.26 -19.36
CA ASP A 34 35.16 -14.05 -18.23
C ASP A 34 36.69 -14.15 -18.35
N SER A 35 37.41 -13.86 -17.26
CA SER A 35 38.48 -14.73 -16.76
C SER A 35 39.44 -14.00 -15.78
N THR A 36 39.48 -14.61 -14.59
CA THR A 36 40.64 -14.86 -13.72
C THR A 36 41.08 -13.83 -12.68
N SER A 37 40.92 -14.29 -11.44
CA SER A 37 41.45 -13.87 -10.15
C SER A 37 42.95 -13.55 -10.11
N THR A 38 43.32 -12.56 -9.29
CA THR A 38 44.44 -12.68 -8.35
C THR A 38 44.22 -11.78 -7.12
N ASP A 39 44.43 -12.37 -5.94
CA ASP A 39 44.50 -11.73 -4.62
C ASP A 39 45.61 -10.66 -4.56
N THR A 40 45.35 -9.53 -3.89
CA THR A 40 46.33 -8.88 -3.02
C THR A 40 45.61 -8.02 -1.96
N LYS A 41 45.82 -8.37 -0.69
CA LYS A 41 45.46 -7.55 0.48
C LYS A 41 46.31 -6.28 0.51
N ALA A 42 45.67 -5.12 0.67
CA ALA A 42 46.29 -3.93 1.21
C ALA A 42 45.33 -3.22 2.17
N SER A 43 45.72 -3.25 3.45
CA SER A 43 45.13 -2.51 4.55
C SER A 43 45.39 -1.02 4.36
N THR A 44 44.35 -0.18 4.42
CA THR A 44 44.52 1.23 4.77
C THR A 44 43.30 1.67 5.57
N THR A 45 43.55 1.85 6.87
CA THR A 45 42.68 2.53 7.83
C THR A 45 42.44 3.96 7.37
N VAL A 46 41.20 4.32 7.06
CA VAL A 46 40.76 5.73 6.96
C VAL A 46 39.76 6.01 8.08
N ALA A 47 40.11 7.07 8.80
CA ALA A 47 39.55 7.50 10.06
C ALA A 47 38.05 7.82 9.97
N ALA A 48 37.36 7.51 11.08
CA ALA A 48 35.99 7.89 11.36
C ALA A 48 35.83 9.42 11.30
N ALA A 49 35.25 9.93 10.22
CA ALA A 49 34.68 11.26 10.19
C ALA A 49 33.29 11.20 10.86
N HIS A 50 33.23 11.78 12.06
CA HIS A 50 32.02 12.00 12.83
C HIS A 50 31.11 12.98 12.06
N VAL A 51 30.14 12.46 11.31
CA VAL A 51 29.08 13.30 10.72
C VAL A 51 28.07 13.59 11.82
N GLN A 52 28.03 14.85 12.25
CA GLN A 52 27.02 15.38 13.15
C GLN A 52 25.62 15.06 12.60
N LYS A 53 24.79 14.43 13.45
CA LYS A 53 23.35 14.30 13.20
C LYS A 53 22.78 15.72 13.09
N SER A 54 22.17 16.02 11.95
CA SER A 54 21.29 17.18 11.83
C SER A 54 20.03 16.91 12.65
N ASP A 55 19.84 17.69 13.70
CA ASP A 55 18.62 17.75 14.48
C ASP A 55 17.41 18.12 13.62
N GLY A 56 16.30 17.39 13.82
CA GLY A 56 14.94 17.91 13.68
C GLY A 56 14.39 18.15 12.28
N MET A 57 13.76 17.13 11.70
CA MET A 57 12.53 17.36 10.92
C MET A 57 11.39 16.49 11.49
N PRO A 58 10.46 17.08 12.27
CA PRO A 58 9.25 16.40 12.70
C PRO A 58 8.24 16.47 11.54
N GLY A 59 7.97 15.35 10.86
CA GLY A 59 6.87 15.33 9.89
C GLY A 59 6.94 14.39 8.70
N MET A 60 7.92 13.50 8.58
CA MET A 60 7.83 12.40 7.62
C MET A 60 8.07 11.07 8.31
N GLY A 61 6.95 10.41 8.64
CA GLY A 61 6.93 9.01 9.05
C GLY A 61 7.29 8.10 7.88
N TYR A 62 8.55 8.14 7.44
CA TYR A 62 9.17 6.98 6.80
C TYR A 62 9.95 6.25 7.89
N GLY A 63 9.25 5.32 8.55
CA GLY A 63 9.86 4.41 9.50
C GLY A 63 11.03 3.69 8.85
N ARG A 64 12.22 3.90 9.41
CA ARG A 64 13.44 3.14 9.14
C ARG A 64 13.24 1.71 9.69
N GLY A 65 12.55 0.85 8.94
CA GLY A 65 12.31 -0.53 9.40
C GLY A 65 11.28 -1.39 8.65
N GLY A 66 11.09 -1.24 7.33
CA GLY A 66 10.09 -2.05 6.63
C GLY A 66 10.24 -2.10 5.11
N HIS A 67 11.42 -2.50 4.61
CA HIS A 67 11.56 -2.84 3.19
C HIS A 67 11.45 -4.35 3.04
N GLU A 68 10.28 -4.82 2.60
CA GLU A 68 10.06 -5.96 1.67
C GLU A 68 8.73 -6.70 1.88
N ALA A 69 8.12 -6.66 3.07
CA ALA A 69 7.07 -7.63 3.39
C ALA A 69 5.60 -7.22 3.09
N ASP A 70 5.28 -5.94 2.88
CA ASP A 70 3.87 -5.55 2.66
C ASP A 70 3.74 -4.22 1.90
N MET A 71 3.93 -4.27 0.59
CA MET A 71 3.77 -3.11 -0.32
C MET A 71 2.49 -3.23 -1.14
N GLY A 72 1.38 -3.64 -0.49
CA GLY A 72 0.06 -3.74 -1.08
C GLY A 72 -0.05 -4.71 -2.26
N LEU A 73 -1.24 -4.72 -2.89
CA LEU A 73 -1.64 -5.65 -3.96
C LEU A 73 -0.66 -5.71 -5.16
N PHE A 74 0.08 -4.63 -5.42
CA PHE A 74 0.98 -4.50 -6.56
C PHE A 74 2.45 -4.25 -6.17
N GLY A 75 2.83 -4.75 -4.99
CA GLY A 75 4.18 -4.72 -4.46
C GLY A 75 5.19 -5.58 -5.24
N PRO A 76 6.35 -5.94 -4.64
CA PRO A 76 7.37 -6.79 -5.25
C PRO A 76 6.82 -8.10 -5.82
N ASN A 77 5.75 -8.64 -5.23
CA ASN A 77 5.09 -9.88 -5.63
C ASN A 77 3.83 -9.67 -6.51
N ALA A 78 3.69 -8.52 -7.18
CA ALA A 78 2.51 -8.19 -8.01
C ALA A 78 2.10 -9.32 -8.98
N LYS A 79 3.07 -10.05 -9.53
CA LYS A 79 2.81 -11.17 -10.43
C LYS A 79 1.99 -12.29 -9.76
N ALA A 80 2.36 -12.71 -8.55
CA ALA A 80 1.64 -13.77 -7.85
C ALA A 80 0.21 -13.33 -7.50
N SER A 81 0.04 -12.07 -7.10
CA SER A 81 -1.28 -11.48 -6.84
C SER A 81 -2.14 -11.45 -8.11
N LEU A 82 -1.57 -11.04 -9.25
CA LEU A 82 -2.26 -11.05 -10.54
C LEU A 82 -2.62 -12.46 -11.01
N ASP A 83 -1.70 -13.42 -10.88
CA ASP A 83 -1.94 -14.82 -11.24
C ASP A 83 -3.09 -15.41 -10.40
N ALA A 84 -3.18 -15.06 -9.11
CA ALA A 84 -4.31 -15.43 -8.25
C ALA A 84 -5.64 -14.79 -8.70
N LEU A 85 -5.64 -13.51 -9.08
CA LEU A 85 -6.84 -12.82 -9.58
C LEU A 85 -7.33 -13.41 -10.92
N VAL A 86 -6.41 -13.86 -11.77
CA VAL A 86 -6.75 -14.59 -13.01
C VAL A 86 -7.33 -15.96 -12.69
N SER A 87 -6.71 -16.70 -11.77
CA SER A 87 -7.20 -18.01 -11.34
C SER A 87 -8.60 -17.95 -10.70
N ASN A 88 -8.90 -16.85 -10.00
CA ASN A 88 -10.22 -16.59 -9.41
C ASN A 88 -11.22 -15.99 -10.43
N GLU A 89 -10.85 -15.88 -11.71
CA GLU A 89 -11.66 -15.33 -12.78
C GLU A 89 -12.14 -13.88 -12.54
N ILE A 90 -11.45 -13.15 -11.66
CA ILE A 90 -11.76 -11.74 -11.36
C ILE A 90 -11.29 -10.86 -12.51
N ILE A 91 -10.14 -11.19 -13.09
CA ILE A 91 -9.57 -10.53 -14.27
C ILE A 91 -9.18 -11.57 -15.32
N SER A 92 -9.08 -11.13 -16.57
CA SER A 92 -8.51 -11.95 -17.64
C SER A 92 -6.98 -11.88 -17.63
N GLN A 93 -6.31 -12.87 -18.24
CA GLN A 93 -4.86 -12.80 -18.44
C GLN A 93 -4.46 -11.53 -19.20
N SER A 94 -5.21 -11.15 -20.24
CA SER A 94 -4.95 -9.92 -21.00
C SER A 94 -5.04 -8.66 -20.11
N THR A 95 -5.97 -8.64 -19.16
CA THR A 95 -6.09 -7.57 -18.18
C THR A 95 -4.88 -7.57 -17.23
N ALA A 96 -4.46 -8.73 -16.73
CA ALA A 96 -3.27 -8.86 -15.88
C ALA A 96 -1.99 -8.38 -16.58
N ASP A 97 -1.83 -8.69 -17.87
CA ASP A 97 -0.69 -8.24 -18.66
C ASP A 97 -0.67 -6.71 -18.79
N LYS A 98 -1.83 -6.08 -19.05
CA LYS A 98 -1.97 -4.61 -19.08
C LYS A 98 -1.63 -3.96 -17.74
N ILE A 99 -2.10 -4.54 -16.64
CA ILE A 99 -1.78 -4.05 -15.28
C ILE A 99 -0.27 -4.14 -15.03
N THR A 100 0.37 -5.24 -15.45
CA THR A 100 1.82 -5.41 -15.33
C THR A 100 2.57 -4.30 -16.08
N SER A 101 2.22 -4.06 -17.35
CA SER A 101 2.83 -2.98 -18.13
C SER A 101 2.60 -1.60 -17.51
N PHE A 102 1.41 -1.34 -16.97
CA PHE A 102 1.10 -0.08 -16.29
C PHE A 102 1.97 0.12 -15.04
N ILE A 103 2.12 -0.91 -14.19
CA ILE A 103 2.95 -0.86 -12.98
C ILE A 103 4.43 -0.67 -13.33
N GLU A 104 4.93 -1.36 -14.37
CA GLU A 104 6.31 -1.22 -14.82
C GLU A 104 6.60 0.19 -15.33
N ALA A 105 5.71 0.77 -16.14
CA ALA A 105 5.83 2.15 -16.59
C ALA A 105 5.91 3.13 -15.42
N GLN A 106 5.01 2.98 -14.43
CA GLN A 106 5.05 3.80 -13.21
C GLN A 106 6.33 3.61 -12.37
N ARG A 107 6.86 2.39 -12.31
CA ARG A 107 8.14 2.12 -11.62
C ARG A 107 9.29 2.83 -12.31
N THR A 108 9.33 2.81 -13.65
CA THR A 108 10.34 3.53 -14.44
C THR A 108 10.25 5.04 -14.24
N GLU A 109 9.04 5.61 -14.24
CA GLU A 109 8.83 7.03 -13.97
C GLU A 109 9.32 7.41 -12.58
N ARG A 110 8.92 6.66 -11.55
CA ARG A 110 9.35 6.89 -10.16
C ARG A 110 10.87 6.76 -9.99
N GLN A 111 11.51 5.81 -10.69
CA GLN A 111 12.97 5.70 -10.69
C GLN A 111 13.63 6.94 -11.30
N SER A 112 13.09 7.46 -12.41
CA SER A 112 13.58 8.71 -13.00
C SER A 112 13.41 9.91 -12.05
N GLU A 113 12.28 10.00 -11.35
CA GLU A 113 12.07 11.02 -10.32
C GLU A 113 13.08 10.89 -9.17
N LEU A 114 13.32 9.67 -8.69
CA LEU A 114 14.32 9.40 -7.64
C LEU A 114 15.74 9.82 -8.05
N GLU A 115 16.13 9.61 -9.31
CA GLU A 115 17.42 10.10 -9.82
C GLU A 115 17.50 11.64 -9.82
N LYS A 116 16.40 12.34 -10.11
CA LYS A 116 16.35 13.81 -9.98
C LYS A 116 16.55 14.22 -8.51
N PHE A 117 15.90 13.53 -7.57
CA PHE A 117 16.03 13.82 -6.14
C PHE A 117 17.44 13.61 -5.60
N LYS A 118 18.18 12.61 -6.08
CA LYS A 118 19.57 12.36 -5.65
C LYS A 118 20.48 13.56 -5.90
N ASN A 119 20.19 14.34 -6.94
CA ASN A 119 20.99 15.48 -7.36
C ASN A 119 20.48 16.83 -6.82
N MET A 120 19.31 16.86 -6.17
CA MET A 120 18.75 18.07 -5.55
C MET A 120 19.30 18.32 -4.15
N THR A 121 19.49 19.60 -3.80
CA THR A 121 19.78 20.09 -2.45
C THR A 121 18.55 19.99 -1.53
N ALA A 122 18.75 20.15 -0.22
CA ALA A 122 17.66 20.11 0.75
C ALA A 122 16.59 21.20 0.49
N ASP A 123 17.02 22.40 0.09
CA ASP A 123 16.13 23.52 -0.21
C ASP A 123 15.34 23.29 -1.50
N GLU A 124 15.98 22.73 -2.54
CA GLU A 124 15.30 22.35 -3.79
C GLU A 124 14.30 21.22 -3.57
N ARG A 125 14.63 20.23 -2.73
CA ARG A 125 13.69 19.17 -2.35
C ARG A 125 12.49 19.75 -1.61
N LYS A 126 12.73 20.66 -0.68
CA LYS A 126 11.66 21.33 0.07
C LYS A 126 10.72 22.10 -0.86
N ALA A 127 11.28 22.89 -1.78
CA ALA A 127 10.50 23.61 -2.79
C ALA A 127 9.68 22.67 -3.69
N TYR A 128 10.28 21.56 -4.15
CA TYR A 128 9.58 20.53 -4.95
C TYR A 128 8.38 19.94 -4.21
N PHE A 129 8.53 19.60 -2.92
CA PHE A 129 7.44 19.05 -2.13
C PHE A 129 6.38 20.09 -1.77
N GLU A 130 6.77 21.35 -1.53
CA GLU A 130 5.82 22.44 -1.33
C GLU A 130 4.98 22.67 -2.59
N GLU A 131 5.58 22.67 -3.78
CA GLU A 131 4.87 22.78 -5.06
C GLU A 131 3.91 21.60 -5.30
N LYS A 132 4.38 20.36 -5.12
CA LYS A 132 3.55 19.15 -5.26
C LYS A 132 2.40 19.10 -4.24
N ASN A 133 2.64 19.54 -3.00
CA ASN A 133 1.60 19.55 -1.96
C ASN A 133 0.56 20.66 -2.18
N ASN A 134 0.98 21.83 -2.70
CA ASN A 134 0.09 22.96 -2.95
C ASN A 134 -0.85 22.75 -4.14
N ASN A 135 -0.55 21.81 -5.05
CA ASN A 135 -1.45 21.48 -6.15
C ASN A 135 -2.69 20.68 -5.72
N GLY A 136 -2.80 20.24 -4.46
CA GLY A 136 -4.03 19.65 -3.89
C GLY A 136 -4.50 18.32 -4.48
N GLU A 137 -3.92 17.88 -5.61
CA GLU A 137 -4.20 16.59 -6.23
C GLU A 137 -3.58 15.47 -5.39
N LYS A 138 -4.42 14.83 -4.57
CA LYS A 138 -4.04 13.59 -3.89
C LYS A 138 -3.71 12.57 -4.97
N PRO A 139 -2.59 11.83 -4.86
CA PRO A 139 -2.30 10.77 -5.81
C PRO A 139 -3.42 9.74 -5.73
N ASP A 140 -4.12 9.54 -6.84
CA ASP A 140 -5.11 8.47 -6.97
C ASP A 140 -4.48 7.14 -6.57
N SER A 141 -5.28 6.29 -5.92
CA SER A 141 -4.85 4.91 -5.68
C SER A 141 -4.59 4.22 -7.02
N ILE A 142 -3.69 3.25 -7.04
CA ILE A 142 -3.34 2.54 -8.28
C ILE A 142 -4.56 1.84 -8.91
N LEU A 143 -5.54 1.41 -8.10
CA LEU A 143 -6.80 0.85 -8.59
C LEU A 143 -7.67 1.91 -9.27
N GLU A 144 -7.77 3.12 -8.71
CA GLU A 144 -8.47 4.25 -9.34
C GLU A 144 -7.80 4.63 -10.67
N GLN A 145 -6.46 4.67 -10.71
CA GLN A 145 -5.73 4.94 -11.96
C GLN A 145 -5.98 3.88 -13.02
N LEU A 146 -5.98 2.59 -12.65
CA LEU A 146 -6.27 1.48 -13.57
C LEU A 146 -7.71 1.55 -14.12
N VAL A 147 -8.66 2.08 -13.34
CA VAL A 147 -10.03 2.35 -13.83
C VAL A 147 -10.05 3.53 -14.78
N SER A 148 -9.35 4.63 -14.46
CA SER A 148 -9.22 5.81 -15.33
C SER A 148 -8.59 5.48 -16.68
N GLU A 149 -7.60 4.58 -16.70
CA GLU A 149 -6.96 4.04 -17.92
C GLU A 149 -7.83 3.01 -18.66
N GLY A 150 -8.99 2.65 -18.12
CA GLY A 150 -9.89 1.64 -18.69
C GLY A 150 -9.32 0.23 -18.70
N ILE A 151 -8.28 -0.04 -17.89
CA ILE A 151 -7.69 -1.37 -17.72
C ILE A 151 -8.59 -2.23 -16.83
N LEU A 152 -9.15 -1.62 -15.78
CA LEU A 152 -10.12 -2.24 -14.88
C LEU A 152 -11.48 -1.56 -14.99
N THR A 153 -12.52 -2.33 -14.71
CA THR A 153 -13.86 -1.79 -14.41
C THR A 153 -14.03 -1.65 -12.89
N GLN A 154 -14.95 -0.79 -12.46
CA GLN A 154 -15.26 -0.66 -11.03
C GLN A 154 -15.68 -2.00 -10.39
N ALA A 155 -16.51 -2.79 -11.09
CA ALA A 155 -16.92 -4.10 -10.61
C ALA A 155 -15.74 -5.09 -10.43
N GLN A 156 -14.67 -4.95 -11.21
CA GLN A 156 -13.45 -5.74 -11.00
C GLN A 156 -12.65 -5.22 -9.82
N VAL A 157 -12.58 -3.89 -9.62
CA VAL A 157 -11.94 -3.30 -8.44
C VAL A 157 -12.61 -3.78 -7.16
N ASP A 158 -13.95 -3.79 -7.12
CA ASP A 158 -14.70 -4.23 -5.94
C ASP A 158 -14.39 -5.70 -5.63
N LYS A 159 -14.44 -6.58 -6.64
CA LYS A 159 -14.06 -8.00 -6.47
C LYS A 159 -12.59 -8.20 -6.05
N ILE A 160 -11.68 -7.37 -6.54
CA ILE A 160 -10.27 -7.40 -6.14
C ILE A 160 -10.13 -7.05 -4.66
N LYS A 161 -10.84 -6.01 -4.18
CA LYS A 161 -10.86 -5.63 -2.77
C LYS A 161 -11.41 -6.76 -1.91
N ASP A 162 -12.57 -7.31 -2.27
CA ASP A 162 -13.21 -8.43 -1.55
C ASP A 162 -12.29 -9.64 -1.47
N SER A 163 -11.66 -10.02 -2.60
CA SER A 163 -10.74 -11.16 -2.64
C SER A 163 -9.50 -10.94 -1.77
N ASN A 164 -8.98 -9.71 -1.71
CA ASN A 164 -7.82 -9.38 -0.89
C ASN A 164 -8.18 -9.33 0.60
N GLU A 165 -9.36 -8.82 0.92
CA GLU A 165 -9.89 -8.85 2.28
C GLU A 165 -10.06 -10.29 2.75
N GLN A 166 -10.73 -11.14 1.97
CA GLN A 166 -10.91 -12.54 2.33
C GLN A 166 -9.58 -13.26 2.55
N ALA A 167 -8.60 -13.07 1.66
CA ALA A 167 -7.27 -13.67 1.82
C ALA A 167 -6.57 -13.20 3.11
N MET A 168 -6.78 -11.94 3.51
CA MET A 168 -6.25 -11.43 4.77
C MET A 168 -6.97 -12.04 5.98
N LEU A 169 -8.30 -12.19 5.92
CA LEU A 169 -9.06 -12.85 7.00
C LEU A 169 -8.66 -14.32 7.14
N ASP A 170 -8.49 -15.04 6.02
CA ASP A 170 -8.05 -16.43 6.03
C ASP A 170 -6.66 -16.58 6.65
N LYS A 171 -5.72 -15.69 6.30
CA LYS A 171 -4.39 -15.64 6.92
C LYS A 171 -4.47 -15.36 8.42
N GLN A 172 -5.36 -14.47 8.86
CA GLN A 172 -5.55 -14.18 10.28
C GLN A 172 -6.12 -15.39 11.02
N LYS A 173 -7.07 -16.12 10.42
CA LYS A 173 -7.59 -17.39 10.96
C LYS A 173 -6.48 -18.42 11.09
N GLU A 174 -5.65 -18.57 10.05
CA GLU A 174 -4.51 -19.49 10.06
C GLU A 174 -3.51 -19.15 11.18
N GLN A 175 -3.19 -17.87 11.37
CA GLN A 175 -2.29 -17.42 12.44
C GLN A 175 -2.84 -17.74 13.84
N LEU A 176 -4.15 -17.73 14.03
CA LEU A 176 -4.80 -18.04 15.29
C LEU A 176 -4.97 -19.55 15.53
N GLN A 177 -4.83 -20.39 14.51
CA GLN A 177 -5.04 -21.84 14.61
C GLN A 177 -4.16 -22.48 15.69
N ALA A 178 -2.92 -22.02 15.85
CA ALA A 178 -2.02 -22.52 16.88
C ALA A 178 -2.54 -22.29 18.32
N LEU A 179 -3.36 -21.26 18.55
CA LEU A 179 -4.00 -21.02 19.85
C LEU A 179 -5.24 -21.90 20.05
N VAL A 180 -5.91 -22.28 18.95
CA VAL A 180 -7.02 -23.25 18.97
C VAL A 180 -6.49 -24.63 19.31
N ASP A 181 -5.41 -25.06 18.66
CA ASP A 181 -4.80 -26.38 18.88
C ASP A 181 -4.29 -26.55 20.32
N LYS A 182 -3.84 -25.45 20.95
CA LYS A 182 -3.45 -25.40 22.36
C LYS A 182 -4.63 -25.38 23.33
N GLY A 183 -5.86 -25.21 22.83
CA GLY A 183 -7.08 -25.05 23.63
C GLY A 183 -7.22 -23.70 24.31
N THR A 184 -6.34 -22.72 24.01
CA THR A 184 -6.43 -21.35 24.54
C THR A 184 -7.61 -20.60 23.92
N LEU A 185 -7.83 -20.82 22.62
CA LEU A 185 -9.00 -20.33 21.90
C LEU A 185 -9.88 -21.51 21.45
N THR A 186 -11.16 -21.24 21.26
CA THR A 186 -12.07 -22.09 20.51
C THR A 186 -12.23 -21.55 19.09
N SER A 187 -12.72 -22.37 18.17
CA SER A 187 -13.08 -21.89 16.82
C SER A 187 -14.10 -20.73 16.88
N GLY A 188 -15.03 -20.77 17.84
CA GLY A 188 -15.98 -19.67 18.06
C GLY A 188 -15.32 -18.37 18.56
N ASP A 189 -14.24 -18.45 19.34
CA ASP A 189 -13.47 -17.26 19.70
C ASP A 189 -12.77 -16.66 18.48
N VAL A 190 -12.20 -17.51 17.61
CA VAL A 190 -11.57 -17.06 16.35
C VAL A 190 -12.58 -16.36 15.45
N ASP A 191 -13.76 -16.92 15.27
CA ASP A 191 -14.79 -16.30 14.43
C ASP A 191 -15.21 -14.93 14.97
N LYS A 192 -15.39 -14.79 16.30
CA LYS A 192 -15.66 -13.49 16.94
C LYS A 192 -14.52 -12.49 16.76
N ILE A 193 -13.26 -12.94 16.87
CA ILE A 193 -12.10 -12.08 16.63
C ILE A 193 -12.13 -11.53 15.20
N ILE A 194 -12.35 -12.41 14.23
CA ILE A 194 -12.36 -12.04 12.82
C ILE A 194 -13.55 -11.12 12.48
N GLU A 195 -14.73 -11.39 13.03
CA GLU A 195 -15.91 -10.54 12.89
C GLU A 195 -15.64 -9.14 13.45
N TYR A 196 -15.08 -9.05 14.67
CA TYR A 196 -14.72 -7.78 15.29
C TYR A 196 -13.69 -7.00 14.47
N MET A 197 -12.64 -7.69 13.99
CA MET A 197 -11.61 -7.08 13.15
C MET A 197 -12.17 -6.56 11.82
N SER A 198 -13.19 -7.23 11.26
CA SER A 198 -13.83 -6.81 10.01
C SER A 198 -14.70 -5.58 10.24
N ALA A 199 -15.54 -5.58 11.28
CA ALA A 199 -16.34 -4.42 11.66
C ALA A 199 -15.48 -3.16 11.92
N GLN A 200 -14.36 -3.31 12.65
CA GLN A 200 -13.42 -2.21 12.89
C GLN A 200 -12.75 -1.68 11.62
N ARG A 201 -12.59 -2.50 10.57
CA ARG A 201 -12.09 -2.03 9.27
C ARG A 201 -13.13 -1.24 8.52
N GLU A 202 -14.38 -1.71 8.49
CA GLU A 202 -15.48 -0.98 7.86
C GLU A 202 -15.67 0.41 8.50
N GLU A 203 -15.59 0.49 9.83
CA GLU A 203 -15.62 1.77 10.56
C GLU A 203 -14.47 2.68 10.14
N ARG A 204 -13.25 2.14 10.04
CA ARG A 204 -12.06 2.89 9.62
C ARG A 204 -12.14 3.32 8.16
N GLU A 205 -12.67 2.48 7.27
CA GLU A 205 -12.87 2.83 5.86
C GLU A 205 -13.87 3.97 5.74
N ALA A 206 -15.00 3.90 6.46
CA ALA A 206 -15.98 4.98 6.50
C ALA A 206 -15.40 6.28 7.11
N GLU A 207 -14.52 6.17 8.10
CA GLU A 207 -13.79 7.33 8.66
C GLU A 207 -12.82 7.92 7.63
N MET A 208 -12.08 7.08 6.91
CA MET A 208 -11.17 7.51 5.85
C MET A 208 -11.90 8.16 4.66
N ASP A 209 -13.07 7.65 4.28
CA ASP A 209 -13.90 8.25 3.23
C ASP A 209 -14.41 9.63 3.62
N LYS A 210 -14.79 9.83 4.89
CA LYS A 210 -15.12 11.16 5.42
C LYS A 210 -13.91 12.08 5.33
N ILE A 211 -12.74 11.63 5.79
CA ILE A 211 -11.49 12.40 5.75
C ILE A 211 -11.05 12.72 4.32
N LYS A 212 -11.30 11.82 3.36
CA LYS A 212 -10.95 12.01 1.94
C LYS A 212 -11.70 13.21 1.34
N ASN A 213 -12.93 13.42 1.79
CA ASN A 213 -13.83 14.48 1.31
C ASN A 213 -13.71 15.81 2.08
N MET A 214 -12.96 15.86 3.18
CA MET A 214 -12.69 17.09 3.95
C MET A 214 -11.64 17.98 3.27
N SER A 215 -11.79 19.29 3.43
CA SER A 215 -10.75 20.28 3.10
C SER A 215 -9.53 20.14 4.00
N GLU A 216 -8.41 20.80 3.64
CA GLU A 216 -7.19 20.72 4.44
C GLU A 216 -7.36 21.25 5.86
N ASP A 217 -8.08 22.35 6.02
CA ASP A 217 -8.32 22.96 7.32
C ASP A 217 -9.26 22.11 8.17
N GLU A 218 -10.29 21.51 7.55
CA GLU A 218 -11.17 20.55 8.23
C GLU A 218 -10.43 19.29 8.67
N ARG A 219 -9.54 18.74 7.83
CA ARG A 219 -8.70 17.60 8.22
C ARG A 219 -7.76 17.95 9.36
N LYS A 220 -7.10 19.11 9.32
CA LYS A 220 -6.20 19.56 10.40
C LYS A 220 -6.96 19.64 11.72
N ALA A 221 -8.13 20.29 11.71
CA ALA A 221 -8.98 20.39 12.89
C ALA A 221 -9.42 19.02 13.40
N TYR A 222 -9.85 18.11 12.51
CA TYR A 222 -10.24 16.75 12.87
C TYR A 222 -9.11 15.95 13.55
N PHE A 223 -7.89 16.01 13.01
CA PHE A 223 -6.76 15.30 13.63
C PHE A 223 -6.25 15.96 14.91
N GLU A 224 -6.34 17.29 15.02
CA GLU A 224 -6.03 18.01 16.26
C GLU A 224 -7.01 17.64 17.37
N ASP A 225 -8.31 17.62 17.06
CA ASP A 225 -9.37 17.17 17.98
C ASP A 225 -9.12 15.73 18.45
N LYS A 226 -8.95 14.78 17.51
CA LYS A 226 -8.64 13.38 17.84
C LYS A 226 -7.37 13.20 18.69
N ARG A 227 -6.36 14.04 18.48
CA ARG A 227 -5.11 14.01 19.26
C ARG A 227 -5.24 14.65 20.64
N SER A 228 -6.11 15.66 20.74
CA SER A 228 -6.39 16.39 21.98
C SER A 228 -7.41 15.70 22.88
N SER A 229 -8.20 14.77 22.31
CA SER A 229 -9.04 13.86 23.09
C SER A 229 -8.17 13.12 24.11
N SER A 230 -8.51 13.26 25.39
CA SER A 230 -7.84 12.57 26.50
C SER A 230 -8.14 11.07 26.52
N GLU A 231 -9.05 10.60 25.68
CA GLU A 231 -9.31 9.18 25.49
C GLU A 231 -8.12 8.56 24.78
N LYS A 232 -7.28 7.86 25.54
CA LYS A 232 -6.27 7.01 24.93
C LYS A 232 -6.99 6.05 23.99
N PRO A 233 -6.52 5.86 22.74
CA PRO A 233 -7.09 4.83 21.89
C PRO A 233 -6.96 3.50 22.62
N VAL A 234 -8.10 2.96 23.04
CA VAL A 234 -8.18 1.61 23.60
C VAL A 234 -7.77 0.68 22.47
N GLY A 235 -6.77 -0.18 22.72
CA GLY A 235 -6.35 -1.11 21.70
C GLY A 235 -7.48 -2.08 21.38
N MET A 236 -7.53 -2.56 20.14
CA MET A 236 -8.60 -3.44 19.67
C MET A 236 -8.85 -4.64 20.60
N LEU A 237 -7.78 -5.25 21.12
CA LEU A 237 -7.89 -6.40 22.02
C LEU A 237 -8.43 -5.99 23.39
N GLU A 238 -8.02 -4.83 23.89
CA GLU A 238 -8.53 -4.26 25.12
C GLU A 238 -10.04 -3.94 24.99
N GLN A 239 -10.50 -3.41 23.85
CA GLN A 239 -11.94 -3.20 23.59
C GLN A 239 -12.71 -4.53 23.54
N MET A 240 -12.15 -5.56 22.91
CA MET A 240 -12.79 -6.88 22.88
C MET A 240 -12.93 -7.53 24.27
N VAL A 241 -12.08 -7.17 25.23
CA VAL A 241 -12.24 -7.59 26.62
C VAL A 241 -13.36 -6.80 27.30
N GLU A 242 -13.41 -5.48 27.08
CA GLU A 242 -14.49 -4.61 27.60
C GLU A 242 -15.86 -5.02 27.06
N ASP A 243 -15.94 -5.46 25.81
CA ASP A 243 -17.15 -5.93 25.13
C ASP A 243 -17.53 -7.38 25.48
N ASP A 244 -16.84 -8.01 26.45
CA ASP A 244 -17.02 -9.41 26.87
C ASP A 244 -16.89 -10.44 25.71
N ILE A 245 -16.18 -10.07 24.63
CA ILE A 245 -15.91 -10.94 23.49
C ILE A 245 -14.81 -11.94 23.83
N LEU A 246 -13.76 -11.46 24.51
CA LEU A 246 -12.64 -12.25 25.00
C LEU A 246 -12.41 -12.05 26.49
N THR A 247 -11.83 -13.05 27.14
CA THR A 247 -11.21 -12.84 28.46
C THR A 247 -9.86 -12.16 28.30
N GLN A 248 -9.38 -11.49 29.35
CA GLN A 248 -8.04 -10.88 29.36
C GLN A 248 -6.94 -11.90 28.97
N GLU A 249 -7.01 -13.12 29.49
CA GLU A 249 -6.06 -14.19 29.18
C GLU A 249 -6.06 -14.56 27.68
N LYS A 250 -7.24 -14.62 27.06
CA LYS A 250 -7.37 -14.88 25.61
C LYS A 250 -6.84 -13.70 24.79
N ALA A 251 -7.14 -12.47 25.20
CA ALA A 251 -6.65 -11.26 24.55
C ALA A 251 -5.12 -11.18 24.60
N ASP A 252 -4.50 -11.50 25.75
CA ASP A 252 -3.05 -11.53 25.91
C ASP A 252 -2.40 -12.62 25.03
N ALA A 253 -3.03 -13.79 24.91
CA ALA A 253 -2.58 -14.84 24.00
C ALA A 253 -2.66 -14.39 22.53
N VAL A 254 -3.77 -13.77 22.11
CA VAL A 254 -3.93 -13.21 20.75
C VAL A 254 -2.91 -12.10 20.47
N LYS A 255 -2.62 -11.26 21.47
CA LYS A 255 -1.61 -10.20 21.38
C LYS A 255 -0.22 -10.75 21.04
N SER A 256 0.13 -11.95 21.51
CA SER A 256 1.40 -12.59 21.15
C SER A 256 1.49 -13.03 19.68
N VAL A 257 0.35 -13.28 19.03
CA VAL A 257 0.26 -13.70 17.62
C VAL A 257 0.41 -12.49 16.69
N PHE A 258 -0.32 -11.41 16.97
CA PHE A 258 -0.35 -10.22 16.10
C PHE A 258 0.65 -9.13 16.51
N GLY A 259 1.07 -9.09 17.78
CA GLY A 259 1.97 -8.08 18.34
C GLY A 259 3.46 -8.37 18.15
N ASN A 260 3.82 -9.49 17.50
CA ASN A 260 5.22 -9.93 17.39
C ASN A 260 6.03 -9.26 16.26
N VAL A 261 5.56 -8.13 15.73
CA VAL A 261 6.34 -7.28 14.82
C VAL A 261 6.91 -6.11 15.61
N GLY A 262 7.98 -6.35 16.40
CA GLY A 262 8.86 -5.26 16.85
C GLY A 262 9.09 -5.04 18.36
N ARG A 263 8.88 -6.03 19.24
CA ARG A 263 9.53 -6.02 20.56
C ARG A 263 10.45 -7.21 20.71
N ALA A 264 11.74 -6.99 20.43
CA ALA A 264 12.77 -7.82 20.99
C ALA A 264 12.57 -7.85 22.52
N HIS A 265 12.64 -9.06 23.07
CA HIS A 265 12.79 -9.38 24.49
C HIS A 265 13.63 -8.30 25.22
N GLU A 266 12.98 -7.45 26.01
CA GLU A 266 13.62 -6.93 27.21
C GLU A 266 13.38 -7.96 28.30
N ASP A 267 14.24 -8.97 28.32
CA ASP A 267 14.47 -9.83 29.48
C ASP A 267 15.85 -10.45 29.28
N PHE A 268 16.89 -9.75 29.74
CA PHE A 268 18.10 -10.27 30.41
C PHE A 268 18.94 -9.12 30.97
#